data_AF-A0A7S0A2P1-F1
#
_entry.id   AF-A0A7S0A2P1-F1
#
_cell.length_a   1.000
_cell.length_b   1.000
_cell.length_c   1.000
_cell.angle_alpha   90.00
_cell.angle_beta   90.00
_cell.angle_gamma   90.00
#
_symmetry.space_group_name_H-M   'P 1'
#
loop_
_entity.id
_entity.type
_entity.pdbx_description
1 polymer ?
#
loop_
_entity_poly.entity_id
_entity_poly.type
_entity_poly.pdbx_seq_one_letter_code
_entity_poly.pdbx_strand_id
1 'polypeptide(L)'
;GTGSPTHRELLVHTVFAMLDADSDGYLNQLEMQNFANETGFTGNDANWASEFALLCADAGLSPQEGVDSANFARLLEDRSNKGCYCTDEELEAMLARLRQKRPLQVGAIAVAGSS
;
A
#
# COMPACT_ATOMS: atom_id res chain seq x y z
N GLY A 1 6.99 -28.39 -0.60
CA GLY A 1 7.88 -27.69 -1.53
C GLY A 1 7.24 -26.36 -1.83
N THR A 2 7.90 -25.25 -1.53
CA THR A 2 7.40 -23.92 -1.88
C THR A 2 7.94 -23.57 -3.25
N GLY A 3 7.06 -23.46 -4.24
CA GLY A 3 7.42 -22.87 -5.53
C GLY A 3 7.86 -21.42 -5.32
N SER A 4 8.76 -20.93 -6.17
CA SER A 4 9.17 -19.53 -6.13
C SER A 4 7.95 -18.61 -6.25
N PRO A 5 7.93 -17.46 -5.54
CA PRO A 5 6.85 -16.50 -5.66
C PRO A 5 6.69 -16.06 -7.12
N THR A 6 5.44 -15.95 -7.55
CA THR A 6 5.06 -15.43 -8.87
C THR A 6 5.43 -13.95 -9.01
N HIS A 7 5.44 -13.45 -10.24
CA HIS A 7 5.72 -12.04 -10.51
C HIS A 7 4.73 -11.11 -9.77
N ARG A 8 3.44 -11.44 -9.81
CA ARG A 8 2.40 -10.67 -9.12
C ARG A 8 2.57 -10.67 -7.60
N GLU A 9 2.89 -11.82 -6.98
CA GLU A 9 3.16 -11.88 -5.54
C GLU A 9 4.32 -10.95 -5.14
N LEU A 10 5.38 -10.90 -5.95
CA LEU A 10 6.49 -9.98 -5.73
C LEU A 10 6.07 -8.51 -5.88
N LEU A 11 5.23 -8.18 -6.87
CA LEU A 11 4.70 -6.82 -7.06
C LEU A 11 3.83 -6.40 -5.87
N VAL A 12 2.88 -7.23 -5.47
CA VAL A 12 1.98 -6.96 -4.33
C VAL A 12 2.78 -6.75 -3.06
N HIS A 13 3.74 -7.64 -2.77
CA HIS A 13 4.62 -7.51 -1.62
C HIS A 13 5.44 -6.21 -1.67
N THR A 14 5.97 -5.85 -2.84
CA THR A 14 6.77 -4.62 -2.98
C THR A 14 5.91 -3.36 -2.83
N VAL A 15 4.69 -3.35 -3.36
CA VAL A 15 3.74 -2.23 -3.20
C VAL A 15 3.36 -2.10 -1.73
N PHE A 16 2.99 -3.20 -1.08
CA PHE A 16 2.67 -3.24 0.34
C PHE A 16 3.79 -2.64 1.19
N ALA A 17 5.02 -3.12 1.04
CA ALA A 17 6.18 -2.63 1.78
C ALA A 17 6.56 -1.17 1.46
N MET A 18 6.12 -0.64 0.32
CA MET A 18 6.31 0.78 -0.01
C MET A 18 5.24 1.68 0.62
N LEU A 19 4.09 1.11 0.99
CA LEU A 19 2.98 1.80 1.64
C LEU A 19 3.05 1.71 3.16
N ASP A 20 3.53 0.59 3.69
CA ASP A 20 3.77 0.30 5.11
C ASP A 20 4.95 1.15 5.61
N ALA A 21 4.64 2.38 5.96
CA ALA A 21 5.59 3.43 6.30
C ALA A 21 6.16 3.24 7.70
N ASP A 22 5.36 2.71 8.64
CA ASP A 22 5.84 2.38 9.99
C ASP A 22 6.37 0.94 10.15
N SER A 23 6.24 0.10 9.12
CA SER A 23 6.79 -1.25 9.05
C SER A 23 6.27 -2.17 10.15
N ASP A 24 4.99 -1.99 10.54
CA ASP A 24 4.30 -2.85 11.51
C ASP A 24 3.67 -4.08 10.86
N GLY A 25 3.65 -4.14 9.52
CA GLY A 25 3.07 -5.22 8.74
C GLY A 25 1.57 -5.05 8.46
N TYR A 26 1.00 -3.88 8.75
CA TYR A 26 -0.41 -3.54 8.53
C TYR A 26 -0.56 -2.16 7.91
N LEU A 27 -1.32 -2.05 6.82
CA LEU A 27 -1.62 -0.75 6.24
C LEU A 27 -2.78 -0.11 7.01
N ASN A 28 -2.47 0.92 7.79
CA ASN A 28 -3.47 1.71 8.49
C ASN A 28 -4.24 2.63 7.53
N GLN A 29 -5.23 3.38 8.06
CA GLN A 29 -6.08 4.26 7.25
C GLN A 29 -5.26 5.26 6.41
N LEU A 30 -4.21 5.85 6.98
CA LEU A 30 -3.40 6.87 6.31
C LEU A 30 -2.53 6.25 5.21
N GLU A 31 -1.98 5.07 5.45
CA GLU A 31 -1.15 4.35 4.48
C GLU A 31 -2.00 3.84 3.31
N MET A 32 -3.19 3.30 3.60
CA MET A 32 -4.16 2.91 2.58
C MET A 32 -4.71 4.11 1.81
N GLN A 33 -4.71 5.32 2.39
CA GLN A 33 -5.07 6.53 1.65
C GLN A 33 -4.08 6.82 0.52
N ASN A 34 -2.78 6.59 0.76
CA ASN A 34 -1.77 6.75 -0.27
C ASN A 34 -2.03 5.81 -1.44
N PHE A 35 -2.38 4.55 -1.16
CA PHE A 35 -2.80 3.60 -2.19
C PHE A 35 -4.03 4.10 -2.95
N ALA A 36 -5.08 4.50 -2.24
CA ALA A 36 -6.33 4.98 -2.85
C ALA A 36 -6.09 6.16 -3.79
N ASN A 37 -5.26 7.13 -3.37
CA ASN A 37 -4.89 8.28 -4.19
C ASN A 37 -4.12 7.85 -5.45
N GLU A 38 -3.24 6.86 -5.34
CA GLU A 38 -2.48 6.32 -6.48
C GLU A 38 -3.35 5.53 -7.46
N THR A 39 -4.47 4.96 -7.00
CA THR A 39 -5.48 4.28 -7.85
C THR A 39 -6.58 5.22 -8.34
N GLY A 40 -6.50 6.52 -8.02
CA GLY A 40 -7.40 7.55 -8.57
C GLY A 40 -8.54 7.99 -7.65
N PHE A 41 -8.48 7.73 -6.35
CA PHE A 41 -9.37 8.36 -5.38
C PHE A 41 -9.16 9.88 -5.36
N THR A 42 -10.25 10.63 -5.47
CA THR A 42 -10.25 12.10 -5.41
C THR A 42 -11.24 12.58 -4.35
N GLY A 43 -10.92 12.34 -3.09
CA GLY A 43 -11.70 12.79 -1.94
C GLY A 43 -10.79 13.34 -0.85
N ASN A 44 -11.38 14.04 0.12
CA ASN A 44 -10.62 14.49 1.29
C ASN A 44 -10.45 13.36 2.32
N ASP A 45 -9.72 13.62 3.40
CA ASP A 45 -9.43 12.63 4.44
C ASP A 45 -10.70 12.09 5.11
N ALA A 46 -11.75 12.90 5.24
CA ALA A 46 -13.02 12.48 5.83
C ALA A 46 -13.82 11.58 4.89
N ASN A 47 -13.78 11.85 3.58
CA ASN A 47 -14.34 10.96 2.57
C ASN A 47 -13.59 9.61 2.62
N TRP A 48 -12.27 9.65 2.65
CA TRP A 48 -11.46 8.44 2.72
C TRP A 48 -11.71 7.63 4.00
N ALA A 49 -11.80 8.27 5.17
CA ALA A 49 -12.10 7.57 6.43
C ALA A 49 -13.41 6.77 6.36
N SER A 50 -14.42 7.31 5.69
CA SER A 50 -15.71 6.64 5.48
C SER A 50 -15.57 5.45 4.54
N GLU A 51 -14.87 5.62 3.42
CA GLU A 51 -14.61 4.55 2.45
C GLU A 51 -13.74 3.44 3.04
N PHE A 52 -12.72 3.79 3.82
CA PHE A 52 -11.84 2.82 4.49
C PHE A 52 -12.62 1.99 5.52
N ALA A 53 -13.51 2.62 6.30
CA ALA A 53 -14.37 1.89 7.23
C ALA A 53 -15.31 0.90 6.50
N LEU A 54 -15.84 1.29 5.33
CA LEU A 54 -16.66 0.41 4.50
C LEU A 54 -15.85 -0.73 3.89
N LEU A 55 -14.63 -0.45 3.40
CA LEU A 55 -13.70 -1.44 2.86
C LEU A 55 -13.35 -2.47 3.93
N CYS A 56 -12.98 -2.04 5.13
CA CYS A 56 -12.71 -2.93 6.25
C CYS A 56 -13.95 -3.77 6.60
N ALA A 57 -15.15 -3.17 6.64
CA ALA A 57 -16.38 -3.90 6.94
C ALA A 57 -16.71 -4.97 5.88
N ASP A 58 -16.55 -4.68 4.59
CA ASP A 58 -16.81 -5.62 3.48
C ASP A 58 -15.77 -6.76 3.47
N ALA A 59 -14.51 -6.45 3.79
CA ALA A 59 -13.42 -7.43 3.91
C ALA A 59 -13.40 -8.21 5.25
N GLY A 60 -14.22 -7.82 6.22
CA GLY A 60 -14.24 -8.43 7.56
C GLY A 60 -13.02 -8.08 8.43
N LEU A 61 -12.44 -6.90 8.22
CA LEU A 61 -11.26 -6.38 8.91
C LEU A 61 -11.64 -5.31 9.93
N SER A 62 -10.79 -5.12 10.94
CA SER A 62 -10.90 -4.02 11.88
C SER A 62 -10.16 -2.79 11.31
N PRO A 63 -10.81 -1.63 11.11
CA PRO A 63 -10.13 -0.41 10.64
C PRO A 63 -9.07 0.10 11.63
N GLN A 64 -9.12 -0.35 12.88
CA GLN A 64 -8.13 -0.05 13.92
C GLN A 64 -6.86 -0.89 13.81
N GLU A 65 -6.97 -2.10 13.26
CA GLU A 65 -5.83 -3.00 13.04
C GLU A 65 -5.20 -2.77 11.67
N GLY A 66 -5.97 -2.26 10.70
CA GLY A 66 -5.48 -2.02 9.34
C GLY A 66 -5.59 -3.25 8.44
N VAL A 67 -4.86 -3.23 7.33
CA VAL A 67 -4.90 -4.26 6.29
C VAL A 67 -3.54 -4.93 6.18
N ASP A 68 -3.42 -6.21 6.53
CA ASP A 68 -2.17 -6.95 6.34
C ASP A 68 -1.96 -7.36 4.87
N SER A 69 -0.75 -7.84 4.57
CA SER A 69 -0.34 -8.22 3.21
C SER A 69 -1.27 -9.23 2.52
N ALA A 70 -1.82 -10.21 3.24
CA ALA A 70 -2.69 -11.23 2.64
C ALA A 70 -4.06 -10.64 2.29
N ASN A 71 -4.61 -9.80 3.16
CA ASN A 71 -5.86 -9.11 2.88
C ASN A 71 -5.69 -8.04 1.79
N PHE A 72 -4.56 -7.34 1.75
CA PHE A 72 -4.22 -6.43 0.67
C PHE A 72 -4.16 -7.16 -0.68
N ALA A 73 -3.51 -8.31 -0.75
CA ALA A 73 -3.49 -9.14 -1.97
C ALA A 73 -4.90 -9.50 -2.45
N ARG A 74 -5.79 -9.88 -1.51
CA ARG A 74 -7.20 -10.21 -1.82
C ARG A 74 -7.97 -9.03 -2.36
N LEU A 75 -7.76 -7.82 -1.81
CA LEU A 75 -8.40 -6.59 -2.31
C LEU A 75 -7.99 -6.28 -3.76
N LEU A 76 -6.73 -6.53 -4.12
CA LEU A 76 -6.20 -6.35 -5.48
C LEU A 76 -6.71 -7.41 -6.47
N GLU A 77 -7.25 -8.53 -5.99
CA GLU A 77 -7.86 -9.58 -6.81
C GLU A 77 -9.38 -9.43 -6.92
N ASP A 78 -10.01 -8.62 -6.06
CA ASP A 78 -11.46 -8.43 -6.08
C ASP A 78 -11.91 -7.56 -7.26
N ARG A 79 -12.48 -8.22 -8.27
CA ARG A 79 -13.05 -7.62 -9.49
C ARG A 79 -14.50 -7.14 -9.31
N SER A 80 -15.05 -7.21 -8.09
CA SER A 80 -16.39 -6.68 -7.83
C SER A 80 -16.42 -5.17 -8.00
N ASN A 81 -17.62 -4.60 -8.12
CA ASN A 81 -17.83 -3.15 -8.18
C ASN A 81 -17.38 -2.41 -6.92
N LYS A 82 -17.05 -3.12 -5.84
CA LYS A 82 -16.53 -2.58 -4.57
C LYS A 82 -15.05 -2.91 -4.34
N GLY A 83 -14.48 -3.77 -5.18
CA GLY A 83 -13.11 -4.22 -5.05
C GLY A 83 -12.11 -3.19 -5.56
N CYS A 84 -10.84 -3.39 -5.22
CA CYS A 84 -9.73 -2.55 -5.66
C CYS A 84 -8.85 -3.29 -6.68
N TYR A 85 -9.48 -4.05 -7.58
CA TYR A 85 -8.75 -4.82 -8.59
C TYR A 85 -7.71 -3.94 -9.30
N CYS A 86 -6.46 -4.39 -9.27
CA CYS A 86 -5.34 -3.76 -9.97
C CYS A 86 -4.64 -4.81 -10.82
N THR A 87 -4.35 -4.51 -12.09
CA THR A 87 -3.50 -5.38 -12.92
C THR A 87 -2.03 -5.31 -12.51
N ASP A 88 -1.21 -6.21 -13.03
CA ASP A 88 0.25 -6.18 -12.80
C ASP A 88 0.85 -4.87 -13.33
N GLU A 89 0.39 -4.40 -14.48
CA GLU A 89 0.85 -3.14 -15.07
C GLU A 89 0.48 -1.92 -14.20
N GLU A 90 -0.71 -1.94 -13.56
CA GLU A 90 -1.12 -0.89 -12.64
C GLU A 90 -0.27 -0.87 -11.37
N LEU A 91 0.08 -2.05 -10.83
CA LEU A 91 0.99 -2.19 -9.69
C LEU A 91 2.40 -1.72 -10.04
N GLU A 92 2.92 -2.10 -11.21
CA GLU A 92 4.23 -1.62 -11.69
C GLU A 92 4.24 -0.10 -11.87
N ALA A 93 3.20 0.46 -12.48
CA ALA A 93 3.06 1.90 -12.65
C ALA A 93 2.98 2.62 -11.30
N MET A 94 2.26 2.06 -10.33
CA MET A 94 2.19 2.57 -8.96
C MET A 94 3.57 2.53 -8.28
N LEU A 95 4.31 1.42 -8.39
CA LEU A 95 5.68 1.32 -7.87
C LEU A 95 6.59 2.38 -8.47
N ALA A 96 6.50 2.65 -9.78
CA ALA A 96 7.28 3.69 -10.44
C ALA A 96 6.96 5.08 -9.88
N ARG A 97 5.69 5.37 -9.56
CA ARG A 97 5.26 6.64 -8.94
C ARG A 97 5.70 6.74 -7.48
N LEU A 98 5.51 5.70 -6.68
CA LEU A 98 5.94 5.64 -5.28
C LEU A 98 7.46 5.82 -5.14
N ARG A 99 8.24 5.25 -6.05
CA ARG A 99 9.71 5.45 -6.10
C ARG A 99 10.10 6.89 -6.44
N GLN A 100 9.37 7.55 -7.33
CA GLN A 100 9.62 8.96 -7.68
C GLN A 100 9.22 9.93 -6.56
N LYS A 101 8.16 9.60 -5.81
CA LYS A 101 7.68 10.38 -4.65
C LYS A 101 8.56 10.26 -3.41
N ARG A 102 9.60 9.42 -3.42
CA ARG A 102 10.69 9.42 -2.44
C ARG A 102 11.93 10.16 -2.98
N PRO A 103 11.94 11.50 -3.06
CA PRO A 103 13.22 12.18 -3.18
C PRO A 103 13.94 12.04 -1.82
N LEU A 104 15.06 11.30 -1.82
CA LEU A 104 16.11 11.28 -0.80
C LEU A 104 15.75 10.64 0.56
N GLN A 105 15.91 9.32 0.66
CA GLN A 105 16.36 8.69 1.91
C GLN A 105 17.73 8.02 1.69
N VAL A 106 18.64 8.75 1.03
CA VAL A 106 20.08 8.47 1.01
C VAL A 106 20.77 9.67 1.64
N GLY A 107 21.48 9.43 2.76
CA GLY A 107 22.54 10.32 3.23
C GLY A 107 22.26 11.17 4.47
N ALA A 108 21.87 10.56 5.59
CA ALA A 108 22.14 11.15 6.92
C ALA A 108 22.88 10.13 7.80
N ILE A 109 24.02 9.64 7.32
CA ILE A 109 25.05 9.04 8.18
C ILE A 109 26.34 9.86 8.06
N ALA A 110 26.69 10.48 9.20
CA ALA A 110 27.98 11.01 9.65
C ALA A 110 29.12 11.29 8.64
N VAL A 111 29.67 12.52 8.64
CA VAL A 111 31.01 12.84 9.23
C VAL A 111 31.49 14.25 8.86
N ALA A 112 31.69 15.08 9.88
CA ALA A 112 32.78 16.05 10.04
C ALA A 112 32.59 16.62 11.46
N GLY A 113 33.40 16.31 12.46
CA GLY A 113 34.85 16.30 12.42
C GLY A 113 35.27 17.38 13.43
N SER A 114 35.72 16.95 14.60
CA SER A 114 36.22 17.81 15.67
C SER A 114 37.37 18.69 15.18
N SER A 115 37.35 19.97 15.55
CA SER A 115 38.52 20.76 16.00
C SER A 115 38.01 22.03 16.68
#